data_AF-A0A1Y6M6V3-F1
#
_entry.id   AF-A0A1Y6M6V3-F1
#
_cell.length_a   1.000
_cell.length_b   1.000
_cell.length_c   1.000
_cell.angle_alpha   90.00
_cell.angle_beta   90.00
_cell.angle_gamma   90.00
#
_symmetry.space_group_name_H-M   'P 1'
#
loop_
_entity.id
_entity.type
_entity.pdbx_description
1 polymer ?
#
loop_
_entity_poly.entity_id
_entity_poly.type
_entity_poly.pdbx_seq_one_letter_code
_entity_poly.pdbx_strand_id
1 'polypeptide(L)'
;MKQSYTLIKTELLEHKIIVRLPVFLALFSMLIVVMILTNINNFSFNIQTNGFDGWQPPITSSSFAGMVGSASFFVAGIVSLLSFFTYSARALAKERKEGSLAFWHSMPVSDSKAIAIKLLVALVVIPLFSSLLLLFIDVTVWIVAMWVMPADMLAENALSLVAIGLHWGQFIATMAAMSLALLPVACIIFCTSQLTDHPLLVLFVAITLVKLISSMLFNSMAIGAWLNKVSNLAFNILTSEHPWQTLANVGTITLLGLLILSIAIFKTSVHLRCGD
;
A
#
# COMPACT_ATOMS: atom_id res chain seq x y z
N MET A 1 19.31 -9.28 -16.75
CA MET A 1 18.80 -7.90 -16.55
C MET A 1 17.76 -7.49 -17.60
N LYS A 2 18.00 -7.67 -18.90
CA LYS A 2 17.02 -7.31 -19.95
C LYS A 2 15.66 -8.00 -19.82
N GLN A 3 15.64 -9.31 -19.49
CA GLN A 3 14.40 -10.10 -19.34
C GLN A 3 13.51 -9.61 -18.19
N SER A 4 14.07 -9.40 -16.99
CA SER A 4 13.30 -8.94 -15.82
C SER A 4 12.70 -7.56 -16.01
N TYR A 5 13.42 -6.65 -16.67
CA TYR A 5 12.92 -5.33 -17.03
C TYR A 5 11.72 -5.42 -17.99
N THR A 6 11.82 -6.27 -19.02
CA THR A 6 10.70 -6.49 -19.95
C THR A 6 9.47 -7.03 -19.24
N LEU A 7 9.62 -7.99 -18.32
CA LEU A 7 8.51 -8.57 -17.57
C LEU A 7 7.82 -7.55 -16.64
N ILE A 8 8.59 -6.68 -15.99
CA ILE A 8 8.01 -5.58 -15.19
C ILE A 8 7.26 -4.60 -16.10
N LYS A 9 7.83 -4.25 -17.25
CA LYS A 9 7.20 -3.35 -18.21
C LYS A 9 5.90 -3.91 -18.75
N THR A 10 5.85 -5.20 -19.08
CA THR A 10 4.62 -5.85 -19.54
C THR A 10 3.55 -5.84 -18.45
N GLU A 11 3.92 -6.17 -17.21
CA GLU A 11 2.99 -6.17 -16.08
C GLU A 11 2.36 -4.78 -15.84
N LEU A 12 3.16 -3.71 -15.94
CA LEU A 12 2.69 -2.33 -15.80
C LEU A 12 1.78 -1.88 -16.96
N LEU A 13 2.07 -2.33 -18.18
CA LEU A 13 1.23 -2.04 -19.35
C LEU A 13 -0.11 -2.77 -19.28
N GLU A 14 -0.11 -3.97 -18.70
CA GLU A 14 -1.28 -4.80 -18.50
C GLU A 14 -2.18 -4.25 -17.38
N HIS A 15 -1.59 -3.92 -16.24
CA HIS A 15 -2.28 -3.40 -15.07
C HIS A 15 -2.23 -1.87 -15.01
N LYS A 16 -2.82 -1.22 -16.02
CA LYS A 16 -2.81 0.25 -16.18
C LYS A 16 -3.36 1.01 -14.97
N ILE A 17 -4.19 0.37 -14.13
CA ILE A 17 -4.73 1.00 -12.91
C ILE A 17 -3.60 1.44 -11.96
N ILE A 18 -2.49 0.70 -11.90
CA ILE A 18 -1.35 0.99 -11.03
C ILE A 18 -0.73 2.36 -11.36
N VAL A 19 -0.71 2.73 -12.64
CA VAL A 19 -0.13 4.00 -13.09
C VAL A 19 -1.19 5.09 -13.23
N ARG A 20 -2.38 4.74 -13.74
CA ARG A 20 -3.46 5.72 -13.99
C ARG A 20 -4.06 6.28 -12.70
N LEU A 21 -4.22 5.46 -11.66
CA LEU A 21 -4.82 5.89 -10.40
C LEU A 21 -3.94 6.95 -9.70
N PRO A 22 -2.63 6.74 -9.50
CA PRO A 22 -1.77 7.79 -8.94
C PRO A 22 -1.71 9.05 -9.82
N VAL A 23 -1.61 8.91 -11.15
CA VAL A 23 -1.56 10.07 -12.05
C VAL A 23 -2.85 10.90 -11.99
N PHE A 24 -4.00 10.24 -11.99
CA PHE A 24 -5.29 10.93 -11.85
C PHE A 24 -5.38 11.69 -10.53
N LEU A 25 -5.00 11.03 -9.42
CA LEU A 25 -5.03 11.66 -8.10
C LEU A 25 -4.03 12.80 -7.97
N ALA A 26 -2.85 12.70 -8.59
CA ALA A 26 -1.86 13.77 -8.64
C ALA A 26 -2.41 15.03 -9.34
N LEU A 27 -3.05 14.87 -10.50
CA LEU A 27 -3.69 15.98 -11.21
C LEU A 27 -4.85 16.57 -10.41
N PHE A 28 -5.66 15.72 -9.79
CA PHE A 28 -6.78 16.14 -8.95
C PHE A 28 -6.32 16.91 -7.71
N SER A 29 -5.28 16.43 -7.03
CA SER A 29 -4.69 17.11 -5.87
C SER A 29 -4.07 18.44 -6.26
N MET A 30 -3.45 18.55 -7.44
CA MET A 30 -2.92 19.82 -7.93
C MET A 30 -4.04 20.84 -8.10
N LEU A 31 -5.16 20.44 -8.71
CA LEU A 31 -6.32 21.32 -8.89
C LEU A 31 -6.89 21.77 -7.54
N ILE A 32 -7.01 20.86 -6.57
CA ILE A 32 -7.47 21.19 -5.21
C ILE A 32 -6.52 22.18 -4.52
N VAL A 33 -5.22 21.92 -4.54
CA VAL A 33 -4.21 22.78 -3.88
C VAL A 33 -4.26 24.19 -4.48
N VAL A 34 -4.29 24.31 -5.81
CA VAL A 34 -4.41 25.62 -6.47
C VAL A 34 -5.70 26.33 -6.08
N MET A 35 -6.83 25.62 -6.04
CA MET A 35 -8.13 26.21 -5.66
C MET A 35 -8.13 26.72 -4.21
N ILE A 36 -7.56 25.95 -3.29
CA ILE A 36 -7.51 26.30 -1.86
C ILE A 36 -6.58 27.49 -1.62
N LEU A 37 -5.35 27.47 -2.14
CA LEU A 37 -4.38 28.54 -1.88
C LEU A 37 -4.79 29.86 -2.54
N THR A 38 -5.42 29.83 -3.72
CA THR A 38 -5.91 31.06 -4.37
C THR A 38 -7.08 31.73 -3.65
N ASN A 39 -7.85 30.98 -2.84
CA ASN A 39 -9.01 31.47 -2.11
C ASN A 39 -8.80 31.44 -0.58
N ILE A 40 -7.56 31.58 -0.11
CA ILE A 40 -7.18 31.34 1.28
C ILE A 40 -7.99 32.19 2.30
N ASN A 41 -8.41 33.40 1.92
CA ASN A 41 -9.18 34.30 2.79
C ASN A 41 -10.66 33.91 2.95
N ASN A 42 -11.20 33.07 2.05
CA ASN A 42 -12.61 32.68 2.02
C ASN A 42 -12.81 31.17 2.25
N PHE A 43 -11.74 30.43 2.52
CA PHE A 43 -11.78 28.97 2.67
C PHE A 43 -11.70 28.59 4.15
N SER A 44 -12.82 28.16 4.74
CA SER A 44 -12.87 27.55 6.06
C SER A 44 -13.11 26.04 5.92
N PHE A 45 -12.18 25.23 6.41
CA PHE A 45 -12.33 23.78 6.46
C PHE A 45 -12.52 23.34 7.91
N ASN A 46 -13.69 22.77 8.22
CA ASN A 46 -13.99 22.24 9.55
C ASN A 46 -14.17 20.72 9.44
N ILE A 47 -13.30 19.96 10.10
CA ILE A 47 -13.46 18.51 10.23
C ILE A 47 -14.15 18.25 11.56
N GLN A 48 -15.43 17.91 11.50
CA GLN A 48 -16.15 17.39 12.66
C GLN A 48 -16.08 15.86 12.64
N THR A 49 -15.28 15.29 13.53
CA THR A 49 -15.27 13.84 13.76
C THR A 49 -16.34 13.51 14.80
N ASN A 50 -17.47 12.96 14.39
CA ASN A 50 -18.36 12.27 15.32
C ASN A 50 -17.71 10.93 15.66
N GLY A 51 -17.30 10.78 16.92
CA GLY A 51 -16.40 9.74 17.39
C GLY A 51 -16.82 8.33 17.00
N PHE A 52 -16.06 7.71 16.10
CA PHE A 52 -15.76 6.29 16.23
C PHE A 52 -14.71 6.18 17.33
N ASP A 53 -15.10 5.60 18.46
CA ASP A 53 -14.25 5.52 19.65
C ASP A 53 -12.88 4.90 19.30
N GLY A 54 -11.81 5.67 19.46
CA GLY A 54 -10.43 5.22 19.25
C GLY A 54 -9.83 5.35 17.84
N TRP A 55 -10.52 5.90 16.83
CA TRP A 55 -9.92 6.20 15.52
C TRP A 55 -9.88 7.70 15.23
N GLN A 56 -8.67 8.25 15.24
CA GLN A 56 -8.38 9.60 14.77
C GLN A 56 -7.53 9.51 13.51
N PRO A 57 -7.88 10.23 12.42
CA PRO A 57 -6.99 10.32 11.27
C PRO A 57 -5.64 10.90 11.74
N PRO A 58 -4.51 10.45 11.16
CA PRO A 58 -3.16 10.83 11.59
C PRO A 58 -2.80 12.26 11.15
N ILE A 59 -3.70 13.22 11.37
CA ILE A 59 -3.54 14.64 11.11
C ILE A 59 -3.08 15.27 12.42
N THR A 60 -1.77 15.34 12.61
CA THR A 60 -1.14 15.73 13.88
C THR A 60 -0.81 17.21 13.99
N SER A 61 -0.98 17.97 12.91
CA SER A 61 -0.55 19.37 12.83
C SER A 61 -1.72 20.32 12.62
N SER A 62 -1.66 21.44 13.32
CA SER A 62 -2.60 22.57 13.21
C SER A 62 -2.22 23.54 12.09
N SER A 63 -1.00 23.44 11.55
CA SER A 63 -0.57 24.25 10.41
C SER A 63 -1.18 23.74 9.11
N PHE A 64 -1.49 24.65 8.19
CA PHE A 64 -2.04 24.29 6.88
C PHE A 64 -1.13 23.31 6.12
N ALA A 65 0.17 23.61 6.06
CA ALA A 65 1.14 22.76 5.37
C ALA A 65 1.23 21.35 5.99
N GLY A 66 1.21 21.26 7.32
CA GLY A 66 1.24 19.96 7.99
C GLY A 66 -0.06 19.18 7.80
N MET A 67 -1.22 19.85 7.79
CA MET A 67 -2.51 19.23 7.53
C MET A 67 -2.57 18.65 6.11
N VAL A 68 -2.13 19.43 5.11
CA VAL A 68 -2.06 18.96 3.72
C VAL A 68 -1.04 17.83 3.59
N GLY A 69 0.13 17.94 4.22
CA GLY A 69 1.16 16.89 4.21
C GLY A 69 0.67 15.57 4.80
N SER A 70 0.09 15.60 6.00
CA SER A 70 -0.48 14.41 6.67
C SER A 70 -1.65 13.78 5.90
N ALA A 71 -2.55 14.60 5.34
CA ALA A 71 -3.62 14.12 4.48
C ALA A 71 -3.07 13.46 3.21
N SER A 72 -2.08 14.07 2.57
CA SER A 72 -1.44 13.55 1.36
C SER A 72 -0.70 12.24 1.63
N PHE A 73 0.00 12.15 2.77
CA PHE A 73 0.64 10.92 3.24
C PHE A 73 -0.37 9.78 3.40
N PHE A 74 -1.49 10.05 4.06
CA PHE A 74 -2.54 9.05 4.28
C PHE A 74 -3.21 8.62 2.98
N VAL A 75 -3.55 9.57 2.09
CA VAL A 75 -4.14 9.29 0.77
C VAL A 75 -3.19 8.46 -0.08
N ALA A 76 -1.91 8.82 -0.16
CA ALA A 76 -0.90 8.06 -0.88
C ALA A 76 -0.79 6.63 -0.32
N GLY A 77 -0.79 6.47 1.00
CA GLY A 77 -0.76 5.17 1.65
C GLY A 77 -1.97 4.29 1.33
N ILE A 78 -3.18 4.85 1.38
CA ILE A 78 -4.42 4.13 0.97
C ILE A 78 -4.35 3.73 -0.50
N VAL A 79 -3.88 4.62 -1.37
CA VAL A 79 -3.71 4.33 -2.80
C VAL A 79 -2.76 3.16 -3.02
N SER A 80 -1.66 3.10 -2.26
CA SER A 80 -0.72 1.98 -2.28
C SER A 80 -1.39 0.67 -1.87
N LEU A 81 -2.12 0.69 -0.75
CA LEU A 81 -2.80 -0.48 -0.19
C LEU A 81 -3.93 -1.00 -1.10
N LEU A 82 -4.76 -0.10 -1.65
CA LEU A 82 -5.81 -0.45 -2.61
C LEU A 82 -5.22 -1.00 -3.92
N SER A 83 -4.16 -0.37 -4.44
CA SER A 83 -3.46 -0.84 -5.63
C SER A 83 -2.86 -2.22 -5.40
N PHE A 84 -2.26 -2.47 -4.22
CA PHE A 84 -1.72 -3.76 -3.84
C PHE A 84 -2.78 -4.86 -3.87
N PHE A 85 -3.94 -4.67 -3.22
CA PHE A 85 -5.00 -5.68 -3.17
C PHE A 85 -5.62 -5.93 -4.54
N THR A 86 -5.90 -4.87 -5.30
CA THR A 86 -6.51 -4.99 -6.63
C THR A 86 -5.57 -5.62 -7.65
N TYR A 87 -4.28 -5.29 -7.61
CA TYR A 87 -3.27 -5.92 -8.45
C TYR A 87 -3.07 -7.39 -8.07
N SER A 88 -2.78 -7.67 -6.80
CA SER A 88 -2.40 -9.02 -6.36
C SER A 88 -3.49 -10.05 -6.64
N ALA A 89 -4.75 -9.63 -6.51
CA ALA A 89 -5.92 -10.46 -6.78
C ALA A 89 -6.15 -10.76 -8.27
N ARG A 90 -5.65 -9.91 -9.18
CA ARG A 90 -5.90 -10.02 -10.62
C ARG A 90 -4.70 -10.58 -11.37
N ALA A 91 -3.47 -10.37 -10.88
CA ALA A 91 -2.24 -10.65 -11.61
C ALA A 91 -2.11 -12.12 -12.07
N LEU A 92 -2.55 -13.09 -11.26
CA LEU A 92 -2.52 -14.52 -11.63
C LEU A 92 -3.88 -15.03 -12.12
N ALA A 93 -4.98 -14.52 -11.57
CA ALA A 93 -6.33 -14.87 -12.03
C ALA A 93 -6.54 -14.49 -13.51
N LYS A 94 -5.93 -13.39 -13.95
CA LYS A 94 -6.00 -12.93 -15.33
C LYS A 94 -5.22 -13.84 -16.27
N GLU A 95 -4.00 -14.24 -15.92
CA GLU A 95 -3.18 -15.19 -16.71
C GLU A 95 -3.91 -16.52 -16.93
N ARG A 96 -4.59 -17.03 -15.88
CA ARG A 96 -5.42 -18.25 -15.97
C ARG A 96 -6.62 -18.06 -16.89
N LYS A 97 -7.36 -16.96 -16.74
CA LYS A 97 -8.60 -16.69 -17.51
C LYS A 97 -8.33 -16.44 -18.99
N GLU A 98 -7.22 -15.78 -19.31
CA GLU A 98 -6.85 -15.44 -20.69
C GLU A 98 -6.06 -16.55 -21.39
N GLY A 99 -5.73 -17.64 -20.68
CA GLY A 99 -4.91 -18.73 -21.23
C GLY A 99 -3.48 -18.33 -21.57
N SER A 100 -3.04 -17.14 -21.13
CA SER A 100 -1.68 -16.63 -21.38
C SER A 100 -0.60 -17.47 -20.70
N LEU A 101 -0.98 -18.33 -19.74
CA LEU A 101 -0.07 -19.25 -19.06
C LEU A 101 0.69 -20.17 -20.04
N ALA A 102 -0.01 -20.76 -21.02
CA ALA A 102 0.61 -21.62 -22.03
C ALA A 102 1.65 -20.88 -22.89
N PHE A 103 1.37 -19.60 -23.19
CA PHE A 103 2.34 -18.73 -23.88
C PHE A 103 3.59 -18.49 -23.03
N TRP A 104 3.43 -18.23 -21.73
CA TRP A 104 4.56 -18.03 -20.82
C TRP A 104 5.39 -19.31 -20.63
N HIS A 105 4.78 -20.49 -20.63
CA HIS A 105 5.50 -21.77 -20.58
C HIS A 105 6.34 -22.03 -21.84
N SER A 106 5.94 -21.48 -22.99
CA SER A 106 6.75 -21.54 -24.22
C SER A 106 7.93 -20.55 -24.23
N MET A 107 7.92 -19.56 -23.34
CA MET A 107 9.02 -18.62 -23.17
C MET A 107 10.10 -19.18 -22.22
N PRO A 108 11.38 -18.78 -22.38
CA PRO A 108 12.47 -19.23 -21.51
C PRO A 108 12.45 -18.49 -20.15
N VAL A 109 11.31 -18.49 -19.46
CA VAL A 109 11.09 -17.86 -18.16
C VAL A 109 10.59 -18.94 -17.20
N SER A 110 11.27 -19.11 -16.07
CA SER A 110 10.83 -20.06 -15.04
C SER A 110 9.64 -19.51 -14.25
N ASP A 111 8.73 -20.37 -13.81
CA ASP A 111 7.53 -19.97 -13.05
C ASP A 111 7.86 -19.27 -11.74
N SER A 112 8.95 -19.69 -11.09
CA SER A 112 9.49 -19.01 -9.91
C SER A 112 9.87 -17.55 -10.18
N LYS A 113 10.43 -17.26 -11.36
CA LYS A 113 10.79 -15.89 -11.76
C LYS A 113 9.54 -15.08 -12.09
N ALA A 114 8.55 -15.67 -12.76
CA ALA A 114 7.30 -15.00 -13.08
C ALA A 114 6.55 -14.54 -11.81
N ILE A 115 6.38 -15.44 -10.84
CA ILE A 115 5.71 -15.11 -9.57
C ILE A 115 6.55 -14.13 -8.74
N ALA A 116 7.88 -14.29 -8.71
CA ALA A 116 8.77 -13.36 -7.99
C ALA A 116 8.69 -11.93 -8.54
N ILE A 117 8.57 -11.76 -9.86
CA ILE A 117 8.43 -10.45 -10.49
C ILE A 117 7.07 -9.83 -10.13
N LYS A 118 5.99 -10.63 -10.14
CA LYS A 118 4.68 -10.13 -9.70
C LYS A 118 4.71 -9.69 -8.24
N LEU A 119 5.41 -10.44 -7.38
CA LEU A 119 5.61 -10.09 -5.98
C LEU A 119 6.41 -8.79 -5.82
N LEU A 120 7.47 -8.62 -6.63
CA LEU A 120 8.27 -7.39 -6.67
C LEU A 120 7.40 -6.20 -7.10
N VAL A 121 6.54 -6.36 -8.11
CA VAL A 121 5.61 -5.30 -8.53
C VAL A 121 4.66 -4.94 -7.38
N ALA A 122 4.08 -5.92 -6.71
CA ALA A 122 3.16 -5.71 -5.59
C ALA A 122 3.83 -4.97 -4.41
N LEU A 123 5.03 -5.39 -4.02
CA LEU A 123 5.68 -4.96 -2.78
C LEU A 123 6.68 -3.81 -2.96
N VAL A 124 7.13 -3.52 -4.18
CA VAL A 124 8.14 -2.48 -4.43
C VAL A 124 7.65 -1.45 -5.44
N VAL A 125 7.15 -1.89 -6.59
CA VAL A 125 6.77 -0.95 -7.67
C VAL A 125 5.53 -0.15 -7.30
N ILE A 126 4.49 -0.78 -6.75
CA ILE A 126 3.27 -0.10 -6.32
C ILE A 126 3.55 0.96 -5.24
N PRO A 127 4.26 0.64 -4.14
CA PRO A 127 4.60 1.66 -3.15
C PRO A 127 5.48 2.78 -3.69
N LEU A 128 6.34 2.52 -4.68
CA LEU A 128 7.16 3.54 -5.33
C LEU A 128 6.30 4.50 -6.17
N PHE A 129 5.31 4.01 -6.91
CA PHE A 129 4.36 4.91 -7.61
C PHE A 129 3.57 5.78 -6.63
N SER A 130 3.18 5.23 -5.48
CA SER A 130 2.53 6.00 -4.42
C SER A 130 3.48 7.05 -3.80
N SER A 131 4.76 6.73 -3.61
CA SER A 131 5.72 7.71 -3.09
C SER A 131 6.01 8.84 -4.07
N LEU A 132 5.97 8.56 -5.39
CA LEU A 132 6.03 9.59 -6.43
C LEU A 132 4.79 10.48 -6.43
N LEU A 133 3.61 9.92 -6.17
CA LEU A 133 2.39 10.72 -5.98
C LEU A 133 2.53 11.66 -4.79
N LEU A 134 3.03 11.19 -3.65
CA LEU A 134 3.24 12.04 -2.47
C LEU A 134 4.21 13.18 -2.79
N LEU A 135 5.37 12.84 -3.38
CA LEU A 135 6.38 13.83 -3.77
C LEU A 135 5.78 14.88 -4.71
N PHE A 136 4.98 14.45 -5.69
CA PHE A 136 4.32 15.37 -6.62
C PHE A 136 3.39 16.34 -5.89
N ILE A 137 2.60 15.86 -4.92
CA ILE A 137 1.72 16.71 -4.11
C ILE A 137 2.54 17.71 -3.30
N ASP A 138 3.57 17.25 -2.59
CA ASP A 138 4.42 18.10 -1.75
C ASP A 138 5.11 19.20 -2.57
N VAL A 139 5.65 18.85 -3.74
CA VAL A 139 6.27 19.81 -4.67
C VAL A 139 5.24 20.81 -5.20
N THR A 140 4.02 20.36 -5.48
CA THR A 140 2.95 21.25 -5.94
C THR A 140 2.55 22.24 -4.84
N VAL A 141 2.36 21.77 -3.61
CA VAL A 141 2.08 22.62 -2.45
C VAL A 141 3.19 23.64 -2.25
N TRP A 142 4.45 23.21 -2.33
CA TRP A 142 5.60 24.08 -2.19
C TRP A 142 5.66 25.17 -3.27
N ILE A 143 5.49 24.81 -4.55
CA ILE A 143 5.49 25.78 -5.65
C ILE A 143 4.35 26.79 -5.51
N VAL A 144 3.13 26.33 -5.23
CA VAL A 144 1.97 27.23 -5.10
C VAL A 144 2.11 28.10 -3.85
N ALA A 145 2.62 27.56 -2.74
CA ALA A 145 2.88 28.33 -1.52
C ALA A 145 3.91 29.44 -1.76
N MET A 146 4.98 29.17 -2.52
CA MET A 146 5.96 30.21 -2.90
C MET A 146 5.35 31.38 -3.69
N TRP A 147 4.26 31.14 -4.42
CA TRP A 147 3.60 32.18 -5.23
C TRP A 147 2.59 32.99 -4.44
N VAL A 148 1.96 32.39 -3.44
CA VAL A 148 0.81 32.96 -2.73
C VAL A 148 1.17 33.50 -1.35
N MET A 149 2.10 32.85 -0.63
CA MET A 149 2.42 33.17 0.76
C MET A 149 3.65 34.08 0.88
N PRO A 150 3.66 35.04 1.84
CA PRO A 150 4.86 35.81 2.16
C PRO A 150 5.94 34.92 2.78
N ALA A 151 7.20 35.33 2.64
CA ALA A 151 8.37 34.54 3.05
C ALA A 151 8.36 34.12 4.53
N ASP A 152 7.83 34.96 5.41
CA ASP A 152 7.75 34.68 6.85
C ASP A 152 6.81 33.50 7.14
N MET A 153 5.67 33.42 6.44
CA MET A 153 4.73 32.30 6.59
C MET A 153 5.27 30.99 6.01
N LEU A 154 6.17 31.03 5.02
CA LEU A 154 6.83 29.84 4.48
C LEU A 154 7.80 29.24 5.51
N ALA A 155 8.53 30.10 6.23
CA ALA A 155 9.47 29.68 7.27
C ALA A 155 8.73 29.09 8.49
N GLU A 156 7.64 29.71 8.94
CA GLU A 156 6.81 29.23 10.06
C GLU A 156 6.19 27.87 9.78
N ASN A 157 5.80 27.59 8.53
CA ASN A 157 5.18 26.33 8.12
C ASN A 157 6.19 25.23 7.73
N ALA A 158 7.50 25.48 7.93
CA ALA A 158 8.58 24.55 7.57
C ALA A 158 8.54 24.07 6.11
N LEU A 159 7.99 24.88 5.19
CA LEU A 159 7.88 24.58 3.77
C LEU A 159 9.23 24.78 3.06
N SER A 160 10.13 23.81 3.24
CA SER A 160 11.47 23.80 2.64
C SER A 160 11.70 22.53 1.81
N LEU A 161 12.64 22.61 0.86
CA LEU A 161 13.05 21.44 0.07
C LEU A 161 13.54 20.29 0.96
N VAL A 162 14.20 20.62 2.08
CA VAL A 162 14.68 19.65 3.06
C VAL A 162 13.51 18.95 3.76
N ALA A 163 12.48 19.70 4.16
CA ALA A 163 11.29 19.14 4.79
C ALA A 163 10.54 18.18 3.85
N ILE A 164 10.42 18.53 2.57
CA ILE A 164 9.84 17.65 1.54
C ILE A 164 10.66 16.35 1.43
N GLY A 165 11.99 16.47 1.38
CA GLY A 165 12.88 15.31 1.32
C GLY A 165 12.73 14.38 2.54
N LEU A 166 12.60 14.95 3.73
CA LEU A 166 12.37 14.20 4.97
C LEU A 166 10.99 13.52 5.00
N HIS A 167 9.94 14.25 4.62
CA HIS A 167 8.58 13.72 4.55
C HIS A 167 8.46 12.57 3.54
N TRP A 168 9.05 12.73 2.35
CA TRP A 168 9.14 11.68 1.34
C TRP A 168 9.95 10.47 1.83
N GLY A 169 11.09 10.70 2.49
CA GLY A 169 11.91 9.65 3.09
C GLY A 169 11.16 8.85 4.16
N GLN A 170 10.41 9.54 5.03
CA GLN A 170 9.55 8.91 6.03
C GLN A 170 8.45 8.06 5.37
N PHE A 171 7.86 8.55 4.28
CA PHE A 171 6.86 7.79 3.54
C PHE A 171 7.45 6.52 2.92
N ILE A 172 8.62 6.60 2.29
CA ILE A 172 9.32 5.41 1.76
C ILE A 172 9.60 4.40 2.86
N ALA A 173 10.08 4.85 4.03
CA ALA A 173 10.34 3.99 5.17
C ALA A 173 9.07 3.30 5.67
N THR A 174 7.95 4.02 5.70
CA THR A 174 6.62 3.50 6.07
C THR A 174 6.12 2.46 5.07
N MET A 175 6.26 2.76 3.77
CA MET A 175 5.93 1.84 2.69
C MET A 175 6.78 0.57 2.74
N ALA A 176 8.07 0.67 3.06
CA ALA A 176 8.94 -0.51 3.21
C ALA A 176 8.50 -1.41 4.37
N ALA A 177 8.16 -0.83 5.52
CA ALA A 177 7.60 -1.57 6.66
C ALA A 177 6.26 -2.22 6.30
N MET A 178 5.39 -1.50 5.60
CA MET A 178 4.09 -2.00 5.13
C MET A 178 4.26 -3.15 4.13
N SER A 179 5.19 -3.05 3.18
CA SER A 179 5.49 -4.13 2.23
C SER A 179 5.98 -5.40 2.93
N LEU A 180 6.76 -5.28 4.01
CA LEU A 180 7.17 -6.46 4.78
C LEU A 180 5.97 -7.11 5.49
N ALA A 181 5.05 -6.31 6.01
CA ALA A 181 3.82 -6.80 6.62
C ALA A 181 2.85 -7.44 5.60
N LEU A 182 2.80 -6.91 4.37
CA LEU A 182 1.93 -7.40 3.29
C LEU A 182 2.47 -8.65 2.57
N LEU A 183 3.75 -8.98 2.73
CA LEU A 183 4.39 -10.12 2.09
C LEU A 183 3.63 -11.46 2.28
N PRO A 184 3.27 -11.90 3.51
CA PRO A 184 2.47 -13.13 3.69
C PRO A 184 1.10 -13.04 3.02
N VAL A 185 0.47 -11.87 3.07
CA VAL A 185 -0.84 -11.63 2.46
C VAL A 185 -0.75 -11.74 0.94
N ALA A 186 0.31 -11.20 0.33
CA ALA A 186 0.56 -11.29 -1.11
C ALA A 186 0.70 -12.75 -1.56
N CYS A 187 1.47 -13.55 -0.83
CA CYS A 187 1.64 -14.97 -1.12
C CYS A 187 0.32 -15.74 -1.04
N ILE A 188 -0.50 -15.47 -0.01
CA ILE A 188 -1.83 -16.10 0.14
C ILE A 188 -2.72 -15.72 -1.04
N ILE A 189 -2.80 -14.43 -1.39
CA ILE A 189 -3.61 -13.96 -2.52
C ILE A 189 -3.15 -14.59 -3.83
N PHE A 190 -1.85 -14.72 -4.06
CA PHE A 190 -1.34 -15.37 -5.27
C PHE A 190 -1.69 -16.85 -5.34
N CYS A 191 -1.66 -17.57 -4.21
CA CYS A 191 -2.07 -18.96 -4.16
C CYS A 191 -3.59 -19.08 -4.40
N THR A 192 -4.42 -18.29 -3.70
CA THR A 192 -5.89 -18.34 -3.86
C THR A 192 -6.35 -17.84 -5.22
N SER A 193 -5.61 -16.93 -5.86
CA SER A 193 -5.90 -16.39 -7.19
C SER A 193 -5.75 -17.41 -8.31
N GLN A 194 -4.96 -18.47 -8.10
CA GLN A 194 -4.86 -19.57 -9.04
C GLN A 194 -6.05 -20.52 -8.92
N LEU A 195 -6.53 -20.73 -7.69
CA LEU A 195 -7.60 -21.68 -7.38
C LEU A 195 -9.02 -21.10 -7.54
N THR A 196 -9.19 -19.77 -7.44
CA THR A 196 -10.50 -19.13 -7.36
C THR A 196 -10.63 -17.89 -8.25
N ASP A 197 -11.86 -17.54 -8.62
CA ASP A 197 -12.14 -16.34 -9.41
C ASP A 197 -12.17 -15.04 -8.59
N HIS A 198 -12.38 -15.15 -7.27
CA HIS A 198 -12.55 -14.04 -6.35
C HIS A 198 -11.63 -14.17 -5.11
N PRO A 199 -10.30 -14.10 -5.27
CA PRO A 199 -9.34 -14.40 -4.20
C PRO A 199 -9.45 -13.47 -2.99
N LEU A 200 -9.86 -12.20 -3.17
CA LEU A 200 -10.07 -11.26 -2.07
C LEU A 200 -11.25 -11.65 -1.19
N LEU A 201 -12.35 -12.13 -1.79
CA LEU A 201 -13.52 -12.58 -1.05
C LEU A 201 -13.16 -13.81 -0.21
N VAL A 202 -12.44 -14.76 -0.82
CA VAL A 202 -11.94 -15.95 -0.13
C VAL A 202 -11.05 -15.57 1.07
N LEU A 203 -10.11 -14.64 0.89
CA LEU A 203 -9.26 -14.15 1.96
C LEU A 203 -10.09 -13.52 3.10
N PHE A 204 -11.02 -12.63 2.76
CA PHE A 204 -11.86 -11.93 3.73
C PHE A 204 -12.74 -12.91 4.54
N VAL A 205 -13.40 -13.83 3.85
CA VAL A 205 -14.23 -14.87 4.48
C VAL A 205 -13.37 -15.80 5.34
N ALA A 206 -12.21 -16.24 4.85
CA ALA A 206 -11.31 -17.11 5.61
C ALA A 206 -10.83 -16.45 6.91
N ILE A 207 -10.36 -15.19 6.85
CA ILE A 207 -9.94 -14.45 8.05
C ILE A 207 -11.11 -14.31 9.04
N THR A 208 -12.30 -14.00 8.55
CA THR A 208 -13.49 -13.81 9.40
C THR A 208 -13.94 -15.11 10.06
N LEU A 209 -13.99 -16.21 9.30
CA LEU A 209 -14.32 -17.54 9.81
C LEU A 209 -13.30 -18.03 10.84
N VAL A 210 -12.01 -17.86 10.58
CA VAL A 210 -10.97 -18.25 11.56
C VAL A 210 -11.10 -17.44 12.85
N LYS A 211 -11.38 -16.13 12.77
CA LYS A 211 -11.66 -15.31 13.97
C LYS A 211 -12.87 -15.84 14.74
N LEU A 212 -13.97 -16.13 14.05
CA LEU A 212 -15.21 -16.62 14.67
C LEU A 212 -15.03 -18.00 15.32
N ILE A 213 -14.47 -18.96 14.58
CA ILE A 213 -14.16 -20.31 15.06
C ILE A 213 -13.20 -20.25 16.24
N SER A 214 -12.19 -19.39 16.19
CA SER A 214 -11.23 -19.24 17.29
C SER A 214 -11.93 -18.79 18.58
N SER A 215 -12.90 -17.87 18.48
CA SER A 215 -13.65 -17.38 19.63
C SER A 215 -14.57 -18.45 20.21
N MET A 216 -15.19 -19.27 19.35
CA MET A 216 -16.12 -20.33 19.75
C MET A 216 -15.43 -21.57 20.33
N LEU A 217 -14.32 -22.02 19.72
CA LEU A 217 -13.67 -23.30 20.09
C LEU A 217 -12.72 -23.17 21.28
N PHE A 218 -11.92 -22.10 21.34
CA PHE A 218 -10.82 -22.03 22.30
C PHE A 218 -11.16 -21.24 23.56
N ASN A 219 -12.34 -20.61 23.62
CA ASN A 219 -12.75 -19.66 24.67
C ASN A 219 -11.63 -18.68 25.08
N SER A 220 -10.72 -18.41 24.14
CA SER A 220 -9.45 -17.74 24.37
C SER A 220 -9.35 -16.62 23.36
N MET A 221 -9.26 -15.40 23.89
CA MET A 221 -9.08 -14.19 23.08
C MET A 221 -7.68 -14.11 22.45
N ALA A 222 -6.73 -14.97 22.82
CA ALA A 222 -5.33 -14.85 22.40
C ALA A 222 -5.14 -15.02 20.88
N ILE A 223 -5.73 -16.05 20.29
CA ILE A 223 -5.59 -16.33 18.84
C ILE A 223 -6.37 -15.29 18.03
N GLY A 224 -7.57 -14.92 18.47
CA GLY A 224 -8.37 -13.86 17.85
C GLY A 224 -7.66 -12.50 17.89
N ALA A 225 -7.06 -12.13 19.04
CA ALA A 225 -6.28 -10.91 19.21
C ALA A 225 -5.01 -10.92 18.36
N TRP A 226 -4.28 -12.04 18.33
CA TRP A 226 -3.11 -12.21 17.47
C TRP A 226 -3.49 -12.06 15.99
N LEU A 227 -4.56 -12.72 15.54
CA LEU A 227 -5.02 -12.64 14.16
C LEU A 227 -5.49 -11.23 13.81
N ASN A 228 -6.17 -10.51 14.72
CA ASN A 228 -6.49 -9.09 14.54
C ASN A 228 -5.23 -8.23 14.40
N LYS A 229 -4.23 -8.46 15.24
CA LYS A 229 -2.95 -7.74 15.21
C LYS A 229 -2.21 -7.95 13.89
N VAL A 230 -2.19 -9.18 13.38
CA VAL A 230 -1.54 -9.52 12.11
C VAL A 230 -2.34 -9.02 10.91
N SER A 231 -3.66 -9.22 10.88
CA SER A 231 -4.51 -8.83 9.73
C SER A 231 -4.58 -7.31 9.55
N ASN A 232 -4.58 -6.54 10.65
CA ASN A 232 -4.62 -5.08 10.59
C ASN A 232 -3.22 -4.45 10.56
N LEU A 233 -2.14 -5.25 10.54
CA LEU A 233 -0.77 -4.76 10.68
C LEU A 233 -0.40 -3.71 9.64
N ALA A 234 -0.69 -3.97 8.36
CA ALA A 234 -0.37 -3.04 7.28
C ALA A 234 -1.10 -1.69 7.44
N PHE A 235 -2.36 -1.73 7.86
CA PHE A 235 -3.14 -0.52 8.14
C PHE A 235 -2.60 0.23 9.37
N ASN A 236 -2.28 -0.49 10.44
CA ASN A 236 -1.72 0.09 11.65
C ASN A 236 -0.34 0.73 11.42
N ILE A 237 0.48 0.18 10.53
CA ILE A 237 1.77 0.76 10.13
C ILE A 237 1.56 2.07 9.38
N LEU A 238 0.51 2.17 8.55
CA LEU A 238 0.21 3.38 7.81
C LEU A 238 -0.30 4.52 8.72
N THR A 239 -1.05 4.19 9.76
CA THR A 239 -1.64 5.18 10.66
C THR A 239 -0.76 5.52 11.86
N SER A 240 0.39 4.87 12.03
CA SER A 240 1.26 5.08 13.19
C SER A 240 2.32 6.15 12.95
N GLU A 241 2.69 6.85 14.02
CA GLU A 241 3.80 7.81 14.00
C GLU A 241 5.17 7.11 13.85
N HIS A 242 5.27 5.86 14.30
CA HIS A 242 6.49 5.05 14.27
C HIS A 242 6.27 3.68 13.58
N PRO A 243 6.30 3.65 12.23
CA PRO A 243 6.01 2.46 11.40
C PRO A 243 6.83 1.22 11.79
N TRP A 244 8.13 1.39 11.97
CA TRP A 244 9.06 0.30 12.28
C TRP A 244 8.88 -0.24 13.70
N GLN A 245 8.53 0.62 14.65
CA GLN A 245 8.20 0.18 16.00
C GLN A 245 6.89 -0.60 16.00
N THR A 246 5.87 -0.14 15.25
CA THR A 246 4.62 -0.91 15.12
C THR A 246 4.81 -2.28 14.50
N LEU A 247 5.73 -2.41 13.53
CA LEU A 247 6.12 -3.69 12.95
C LEU A 247 6.81 -4.59 13.99
N ALA A 248 7.78 -4.05 14.73
CA ALA A 248 8.51 -4.78 15.77
C ALA A 248 7.61 -5.20 16.94
N ASN A 249 6.58 -4.40 17.26
CA ASN A 249 5.63 -4.65 18.35
C ASN A 249 4.82 -5.94 18.17
N VAL A 250 4.76 -6.50 16.95
CA VAL A 250 4.09 -7.79 16.69
C VAL A 250 4.86 -8.97 17.31
N GLY A 251 6.16 -8.79 17.55
CA GLY A 251 7.08 -9.79 18.10
C GLY A 251 7.98 -10.39 17.03
N THR A 252 9.20 -10.73 17.39
CA THR A 252 10.17 -11.34 16.45
C THR A 252 9.76 -12.75 16.03
N ILE A 253 9.20 -13.54 16.95
CA ILE A 253 8.72 -14.91 16.68
C ILE A 253 7.62 -14.91 15.64
N THR A 254 6.66 -13.99 15.75
CA THR A 254 5.53 -13.89 14.83
C THR A 254 5.98 -13.40 13.45
N LEU A 255 6.89 -12.42 13.39
CA LEU A 255 7.49 -11.97 12.12
C LEU A 255 8.25 -13.11 11.42
N LEU A 256 9.09 -13.86 12.14
CA LEU A 256 9.78 -15.03 11.58
C LEU A 256 8.80 -16.10 11.12
N GLY A 257 7.76 -16.38 11.90
CA GLY A 257 6.69 -17.30 11.52
C GLY A 257 5.99 -16.87 10.23
N LEU A 258 5.68 -15.58 10.07
CA LEU A 258 5.08 -15.03 8.86
C LEU A 258 6.02 -15.13 7.65
N LEU A 259 7.33 -14.92 7.83
CA LEU A 259 8.31 -15.08 6.75
C LEU A 259 8.45 -16.53 6.30
N ILE A 260 8.52 -17.47 7.25
CA ILE A 260 8.56 -18.91 6.94
C ILE A 260 7.28 -19.33 6.21
N LEU A 261 6.13 -18.90 6.70
CA LEU A 261 4.83 -19.15 6.06
C LEU A 261 4.82 -18.59 4.64
N SER A 262 5.34 -17.38 4.43
CA SER A 262 5.40 -16.75 3.11
C SER A 262 6.24 -17.55 2.12
N ILE A 263 7.40 -18.09 2.56
CA ILE A 263 8.27 -18.92 1.72
C ILE A 263 7.56 -20.22 1.35
N ALA A 264 6.88 -20.86 2.32
CA ALA A 264 6.12 -22.09 2.08
C ALA A 264 5.00 -21.84 1.07
N ILE A 265 4.21 -20.79 1.26
CA ILE A 265 3.10 -20.45 0.35
C ILE A 265 3.62 -20.04 -1.03
N PHE A 266 4.72 -19.31 -1.10
CA PHE A 266 5.37 -18.98 -2.38
C PHE A 266 5.74 -20.26 -3.15
N LYS A 267 6.36 -21.24 -2.49
CA LYS A 267 6.67 -22.54 -3.12
C LYS A 267 5.42 -23.27 -3.58
N THR A 268 4.34 -23.27 -2.79
CA THR A 268 3.07 -23.87 -3.22
C THR A 268 2.48 -23.16 -4.44
N SER A 269 2.58 -21.84 -4.49
CA SER A 269 2.11 -21.02 -5.61
C SER A 269 2.90 -21.32 -6.90
N VAL A 270 4.21 -21.58 -6.79
CA VAL A 270 5.04 -22.03 -7.92
C VAL A 270 4.65 -23.45 -8.34
N HIS A 271 4.42 -24.35 -7.38
CA HIS A 271 4.06 -25.73 -7.69
C HIS A 271 2.72 -25.84 -8.41
N LEU A 272 1.70 -25.09 -7.97
CA LEU A 272 0.40 -25.01 -8.63
C LEU A 272 0.55 -24.51 -10.07
N ARG A 273 1.35 -23.48 -10.30
CA ARG A 273 1.60 -22.92 -11.63
C ARG A 273 2.31 -23.90 -12.58
N CYS A 274 3.23 -24.72 -12.09
CA CYS A 274 3.92 -25.72 -12.92
C CYS A 274 3.05 -26.95 -13.23
N GLY A 275 1.98 -27.19 -12.46
CA GLY A 275 1.12 -28.37 -12.59
C GLY A 275 -0.01 -28.22 -13.61
N ASP A 276 -0.31 -26.99 -14.02
CA ASP A 276 -1.28 -26.62 -15.07
C ASP A 276 -0.63 -26.58 -16.47
#